data_AF-A0A9R1S4B3-F1
#
_entry.id   AF-A0A9R1S4B3-F1
#
_cell.length_a   1.000
_cell.length_b   1.000
_cell.length_c   1.000
_cell.angle_alpha   90.00
_cell.angle_beta   90.00
_cell.angle_gamma   90.00
#
_symmetry.space_group_name_H-M   'P 1'
#
loop_
_entity.id
_entity.type
_entity.pdbx_description
1 polymer ?
#
loop_
_entity_poly.entity_id
_entity_poly.type
_entity_poly.pdbx_seq_one_letter_code
_entity_poly.pdbx_strand_id
1 'polypeptide(L)'
;MAPVKLYGATLSWNVTEHKSPDHLARNPFGQVPALQDGDLYVFESRAICKYACRKNKPELLKEGDIKESAMVDVWLEVEAHQYTAALSPILFECLIHPMLGGATDQKVIDDNLVKIKNVLAVYEAHLSKSKYLAGDFLSLADLNHVSVTLCLAATPYASLFDAYPHVKAWWTDLLARPSVQKVAALMKP
;
A
#
# COMPACT_ATOMS: atom_id res chain seq x y z
N MET A 1 26.16 8.31 -8.90
CA MET A 1 25.27 8.21 -7.72
C MET A 1 25.22 6.75 -7.31
N ALA A 2 25.57 6.44 -6.08
CA ALA A 2 25.70 5.07 -5.61
C ALA A 2 24.36 4.32 -5.65
N PRO A 3 24.35 3.00 -5.96
CA PRO A 3 23.13 2.22 -5.97
C PRO A 3 22.62 2.04 -4.53
N VAL A 4 21.37 2.42 -4.30
CA VAL A 4 20.62 2.03 -3.10
C VAL A 4 20.39 0.53 -3.19
N LYS A 5 21.24 -0.27 -2.55
CA LYS A 5 20.92 -1.65 -2.23
C LYS A 5 19.80 -1.62 -1.19
N LEU A 6 18.56 -1.85 -1.65
CA LEU A 6 17.48 -2.26 -0.76
C LEU A 6 17.87 -3.64 -0.23
N TYR A 7 18.57 -3.68 0.90
CA TYR A 7 18.89 -4.92 1.60
C TYR A 7 17.59 -5.49 2.18
N GLY A 8 16.93 -6.33 1.39
CA GLY A 8 15.92 -7.26 1.85
C GLY A 8 16.29 -8.62 1.31
N ALA A 9 16.65 -9.56 2.19
CA ALA A 9 16.74 -10.95 1.77
C ALA A 9 15.36 -11.36 1.23
N THR A 10 15.32 -11.97 0.04
CA THR A 10 14.14 -12.69 -0.41
C THR A 10 13.91 -13.81 0.61
N LEU A 11 12.86 -13.68 1.42
CA LEU A 11 12.52 -14.70 2.39
C LEU A 11 11.64 -15.73 1.70
N SER A 12 12.04 -16.99 1.81
CA SER A 12 11.24 -18.09 1.31
C SER A 12 10.14 -18.43 2.31
N TRP A 13 8.89 -18.31 1.88
CA TRP A 13 7.73 -18.71 2.68
C TRP A 13 7.66 -20.22 2.92
N ASN A 14 8.24 -21.02 2.01
CA ASN A 14 8.17 -22.48 2.06
C ASN A 14 9.04 -23.12 3.17
N VAL A 15 9.91 -22.35 3.87
CA VAL A 15 10.75 -22.88 4.97
C VAL A 15 10.51 -22.15 6.31
N THR A 16 9.37 -21.47 6.50
CA THR A 16 9.11 -20.67 7.73
C THR A 16 10.25 -19.70 8.09
N GLU A 17 11.04 -19.23 7.12
CA GLU A 17 12.24 -18.42 7.37
C GLU A 17 11.94 -17.10 8.09
N HIS A 18 10.71 -16.58 7.93
CA HIS A 18 10.18 -15.43 8.66
C HIS A 18 10.01 -15.69 10.17
N LYS A 19 10.10 -16.95 10.63
CA LYS A 19 10.13 -17.35 12.04
C LYS A 19 11.52 -17.78 12.51
N SER A 20 12.55 -17.71 11.66
CA SER A 20 13.93 -17.99 12.06
C SER A 20 14.42 -17.00 13.13
N PRO A 21 15.34 -17.40 14.03
CA PRO A 21 15.94 -16.49 15.00
C PRO A 21 16.50 -15.21 14.35
N ASP A 22 17.16 -15.34 13.20
CA ASP A 22 17.72 -14.23 12.43
C ASP A 22 16.66 -13.25 11.95
N HIS A 23 15.47 -13.71 11.55
CA HIS A 23 14.38 -12.82 11.16
C HIS A 23 13.64 -12.24 12.37
N LEU A 24 13.46 -13.02 13.43
CA LEU A 24 12.86 -12.53 14.67
C LEU A 24 13.67 -11.41 15.32
N ALA A 25 15.00 -11.40 15.13
CA ALA A 25 15.86 -10.27 15.53
C ALA A 25 15.56 -8.97 14.75
N ARG A 26 15.01 -9.07 13.54
CA ARG A 26 14.66 -7.92 12.68
C ARG A 26 13.21 -7.47 12.86
N ASN A 27 12.29 -8.43 12.97
CA ASN A 27 10.90 -8.21 13.29
C ASN A 27 10.44 -9.28 14.31
N PRO A 28 10.23 -8.90 15.58
CA PRO A 28 9.89 -9.86 16.65
C PRO A 28 8.53 -10.54 16.45
N PHE A 29 7.64 -9.99 15.62
CA PHE A 29 6.37 -10.62 15.26
C PHE A 29 6.53 -11.72 14.19
N GLY A 30 7.72 -11.83 13.60
CA GLY A 30 8.04 -12.76 12.52
C GLY A 30 7.15 -12.51 11.31
N GLN A 31 7.05 -11.27 10.87
CA GLN A 31 6.29 -10.84 9.70
C GLN A 31 7.19 -10.06 8.75
N VAL A 32 6.85 -10.08 7.47
CA VAL A 32 7.47 -9.21 6.46
C VAL A 32 6.53 -8.03 6.15
N PRO A 33 7.06 -6.85 5.81
CA PRO A 33 8.47 -6.52 5.62
C PRO A 33 9.24 -6.16 6.91
N ALA A 34 10.57 -6.24 6.83
CA ALA A 34 11.51 -5.65 7.78
C ALA A 34 12.65 -4.97 7.00
N LEU A 35 13.06 -3.77 7.42
CA LEU A 35 14.16 -3.00 6.86
C LEU A 35 15.31 -2.95 7.86
N GLN A 36 16.53 -3.18 7.36
CA GLN A 36 17.76 -2.91 8.10
C GLN A 36 18.52 -1.75 7.43
N ASP A 37 18.93 -0.76 8.23
CA ASP A 37 19.76 0.37 7.80
C ASP A 37 20.89 0.62 8.80
N GLY A 38 22.06 0.03 8.53
CA GLY A 38 23.12 -0.11 9.53
C GLY A 38 22.64 -0.97 10.71
N ASP A 39 22.70 -0.39 11.91
CA ASP A 39 22.27 -1.03 13.16
C ASP A 39 20.78 -0.80 13.49
N LEU A 40 20.08 0.01 12.68
CA LEU A 40 18.65 0.27 12.85
C LEU A 40 17.83 -0.82 12.17
N TYR A 41 16.93 -1.44 12.94
CA TYR A 41 15.87 -2.30 12.43
C TYR A 41 14.52 -1.58 12.50
N VAL A 42 13.80 -1.55 11.38
CA VAL A 42 12.45 -0.97 11.26
C VAL A 42 11.54 -2.03 10.67
N PHE A 43 10.44 -2.33 11.36
CA PHE A 43 9.37 -3.19 10.88
C PHE A 43 8.05 -2.41 10.85
N GLU A 44 6.97 -3.03 10.38
CA GLU A 44 5.73 -2.39 9.90
C GLU A 44 5.92 -1.62 8.59
N SER A 45 5.17 -2.01 7.56
CA SER A 45 5.31 -1.47 6.21
C SER A 45 5.16 0.05 6.18
N ARG A 46 4.16 0.60 6.87
CA ARG A 46 3.90 2.05 6.92
C ARG A 46 4.98 2.81 7.69
N ALA A 47 5.55 2.22 8.74
CA ALA A 47 6.67 2.81 9.47
C ALA A 47 7.95 2.83 8.63
N ILE A 48 8.23 1.74 7.91
CA ILE A 48 9.32 1.65 6.93
C ILE A 48 9.14 2.71 5.84
N CYS A 49 7.93 2.89 5.31
CA CYS A 49 7.63 3.92 4.31
C CYS A 49 7.86 5.34 4.85
N LYS A 50 7.39 5.65 6.08
CA LYS A 50 7.65 6.94 6.75
C LYS A 50 9.16 7.17 6.93
N TYR A 51 9.89 6.15 7.38
CA TYR A 51 11.36 6.20 7.51
C TYR A 51 12.05 6.52 6.18
N ALA A 52 11.69 5.80 5.11
CA ALA A 52 12.25 6.03 3.78
C ALA A 52 11.98 7.45 3.27
N CYS A 53 10.79 8.01 3.55
CA CYS A 53 10.47 9.40 3.24
C CYS A 53 11.31 10.36 4.07
N ARG A 54 11.35 10.24 5.41
CA ARG A 54 12.18 11.13 6.26
C ARG A 54 13.63 11.17 5.82
N LYS A 55 14.20 10.00 5.47
CA LYS A 55 15.60 9.88 5.07
C LYS A 55 15.89 10.47 3.69
N ASN A 56 14.99 10.30 2.70
CA ASN A 56 15.32 10.57 1.29
C ASN A 56 14.44 11.61 0.61
N LYS A 57 13.20 11.77 1.08
CA LYS A 57 12.13 12.56 0.47
C LYS A 57 11.16 13.13 1.54
N PRO A 58 11.66 13.95 2.49
CA PRO A 58 10.84 14.44 3.60
C PRO A 58 9.67 15.33 3.14
N GLU A 59 9.75 15.89 1.93
CA GLU A 59 8.64 16.65 1.33
C GLU A 59 7.34 15.85 1.20
N LEU A 60 7.41 14.50 1.14
CA LEU A 60 6.23 13.63 1.07
C LEU A 60 5.45 13.52 2.39
N LEU A 61 6.06 13.95 3.50
CA LEU A 61 5.45 13.93 4.84
C LEU A 61 5.01 15.32 5.29
N LYS A 62 5.49 16.37 4.62
CA LYS A 62 5.12 17.77 4.88
C LYS A 62 5.33 18.21 6.33
N GLU A 63 6.30 17.62 7.04
CA GLU A 63 6.56 17.87 8.47
C GLU A 63 6.92 19.34 8.79
N GLY A 64 7.21 20.17 7.77
CA GLY A 64 7.43 21.61 7.92
C GLY A 64 6.14 22.45 8.09
N ASP A 65 4.96 21.89 7.83
CA ASP A 65 3.66 22.55 8.04
C ASP A 65 2.72 21.64 8.82
N ILE A 66 2.29 22.08 9.99
CA ILE A 66 1.49 21.27 10.92
C ILE A 66 0.13 20.85 10.35
N LYS A 67 -0.46 21.67 9.47
CA LYS A 67 -1.77 21.38 8.87
C LYS A 67 -1.60 20.37 7.74
N GLU A 68 -0.62 20.59 6.86
CA GLU A 68 -0.33 19.66 5.77
C GLU A 68 0.11 18.30 6.30
N SER A 69 1.01 18.26 7.29
CA SER A 69 1.46 17.00 7.91
C SER A 69 0.30 16.26 8.59
N ALA A 70 -0.59 16.97 9.29
CA ALA A 70 -1.78 16.36 9.88
C ALA A 70 -2.70 15.73 8.82
N MET A 71 -2.86 16.39 7.66
CA MET A 71 -3.63 15.81 6.56
C MET A 71 -2.96 14.58 5.94
N VAL A 72 -1.63 14.57 5.83
CA VAL A 72 -0.89 13.36 5.41
C VAL A 72 -1.16 12.20 6.38
N ASP A 73 -1.10 12.45 7.69
CA ASP A 73 -1.37 11.42 8.69
C ASP A 73 -2.82 10.93 8.65
N VAL A 74 -3.81 11.83 8.53
CA VAL A 74 -5.23 11.45 8.39
C VAL A 74 -5.42 10.47 7.24
N TRP A 75 -4.88 10.77 6.06
CA TRP A 75 -5.10 9.94 4.88
C TRP A 75 -4.28 8.65 4.87
N LEU A 76 -3.15 8.61 5.60
CA LEU A 76 -2.44 7.36 5.88
C LEU A 76 -3.26 6.42 6.77
N GLU A 77 -3.91 6.96 7.81
CA GLU A 77 -4.77 6.16 8.69
C GLU A 77 -6.05 5.74 7.97
N VAL A 78 -6.63 6.59 7.12
CA VAL A 78 -7.77 6.21 6.25
C VAL A 78 -7.37 5.11 5.28
N GLU A 79 -6.18 5.16 4.69
CA GLU A 79 -5.66 4.08 3.84
C GLU A 79 -5.62 2.75 4.62
N ALA A 80 -5.00 2.75 5.80
CA ALA A 80 -4.85 1.54 6.61
C ALA A 80 -6.20 0.96 7.07
N HIS A 81 -7.06 1.81 7.63
CA HIS A 81 -8.22 1.38 8.41
C HIS A 81 -9.52 1.36 7.62
N GLN A 82 -9.59 2.00 6.46
CA GLN A 82 -10.79 2.02 5.61
C GLN A 82 -10.51 1.33 4.28
N TYR A 83 -9.49 1.78 3.55
CA TYR A 83 -9.23 1.33 2.20
C TYR A 83 -8.66 -0.09 2.14
N THR A 84 -7.49 -0.30 2.74
CA THR A 84 -6.84 -1.62 2.77
C THR A 84 -7.62 -2.60 3.64
N ALA A 85 -8.27 -2.15 4.71
CA ALA A 85 -9.15 -3.00 5.52
C ALA A 85 -10.33 -3.59 4.71
N ALA A 86 -10.88 -2.85 3.74
CA ALA A 86 -11.93 -3.35 2.85
C ALA A 86 -11.36 -4.13 1.64
N LEU A 87 -10.20 -3.76 1.10
CA LEU A 87 -9.60 -4.47 -0.05
C LEU A 87 -8.91 -5.78 0.34
N SER A 88 -8.26 -5.85 1.49
CA SER A 88 -7.43 -7.01 1.86
C SER A 88 -8.18 -8.34 1.85
N PRO A 89 -9.44 -8.45 2.32
CA PRO A 89 -10.20 -9.69 2.21
C PRO A 89 -10.49 -10.09 0.76
N ILE A 90 -10.80 -9.12 -0.11
CA ILE A 90 -11.05 -9.37 -1.54
C ILE A 90 -9.77 -9.92 -2.19
N LEU A 91 -8.64 -9.28 -1.94
CA LEU A 91 -7.35 -9.72 -2.50
C LEU A 91 -6.93 -11.08 -1.96
N PHE A 92 -7.17 -11.36 -0.68
CA PHE A 92 -6.90 -12.66 -0.11
C PHE A 92 -7.71 -13.75 -0.81
N GLU A 93 -9.02 -13.58 -0.95
CA GLU A 93 -9.90 -14.56 -1.61
C GLU A 93 -9.63 -14.72 -3.11
N CYS A 94 -9.23 -13.65 -3.79
CA CYS A 94 -8.94 -13.69 -5.24
C CYS A 94 -7.55 -14.21 -5.58
N LEU A 95 -6.54 -13.90 -4.76
CA LEU A 95 -5.13 -14.14 -5.12
C LEU A 95 -4.48 -15.19 -4.22
N ILE A 96 -4.66 -15.09 -2.90
CA ILE A 96 -3.90 -15.91 -1.94
C ILE A 96 -4.57 -17.25 -1.71
N HIS A 97 -5.89 -17.26 -1.47
CA HIS A 97 -6.64 -18.49 -1.17
C HIS A 97 -6.52 -19.53 -2.31
N PRO A 98 -6.64 -19.15 -3.60
CA PRO A 98 -6.42 -20.08 -4.71
C PRO A 98 -4.97 -20.57 -4.81
N MET A 99 -3.98 -19.72 -4.52
CA MET A 99 -2.56 -20.13 -4.49
C MET A 99 -2.27 -21.16 -3.39
N LEU A 100 -3.06 -21.17 -2.31
CA LEU A 100 -2.98 -22.15 -1.23
C LEU A 100 -3.82 -23.41 -1.50
N GLY A 101 -4.43 -23.54 -2.69
CA GLY A 101 -5.25 -24.69 -3.08
C GLY A 101 -6.67 -24.67 -2.53
N GLY A 102 -7.11 -23.57 -1.93
CA GLY A 102 -8.49 -23.39 -1.47
C GLY A 102 -9.40 -22.79 -2.54
N ALA A 103 -10.71 -22.86 -2.29
CA ALA A 103 -11.72 -22.23 -3.14
C ALA A 103 -12.07 -20.84 -2.61
N THR A 104 -12.16 -19.87 -3.51
CA THR A 104 -12.59 -18.50 -3.22
C THR A 104 -13.96 -18.45 -2.55
N ASP A 105 -14.06 -17.77 -1.40
CA ASP A 105 -15.33 -17.44 -0.76
C ASP A 105 -15.92 -16.15 -1.36
N GLN A 106 -16.88 -16.33 -2.28
CA GLN A 106 -17.55 -15.22 -2.95
C GLN A 106 -18.34 -14.32 -1.97
N LYS A 107 -18.84 -14.87 -0.86
CA LYS A 107 -19.59 -14.08 0.12
C LYS A 107 -18.68 -13.06 0.80
N VAL A 108 -17.46 -13.47 1.17
CA VAL A 108 -16.46 -12.54 1.74
C VAL A 108 -16.13 -11.44 0.75
N ILE A 109 -16.01 -11.76 -0.54
CA ILE A 109 -15.77 -10.76 -1.58
C ILE A 109 -16.95 -9.78 -1.68
N ASP A 110 -18.17 -10.28 -1.80
CA ASP A 110 -19.37 -9.45 -1.97
C ASP A 110 -19.58 -8.50 -0.79
N ASP A 111 -19.43 -8.99 0.44
CA ASP A 111 -19.54 -8.18 1.66
C ASP A 111 -18.51 -7.03 1.67
N ASN A 112 -17.28 -7.30 1.23
CA ASN A 112 -16.21 -6.31 1.22
C ASN A 112 -16.26 -5.40 -0.01
N LEU A 113 -16.84 -5.84 -1.12
CA LEU A 113 -17.14 -4.99 -2.29
C LEU A 113 -18.11 -3.87 -1.92
N VAL A 114 -19.10 -4.15 -1.07
CA VAL A 114 -20.00 -3.11 -0.53
C VAL A 114 -19.21 -2.10 0.30
N LYS A 115 -18.32 -2.56 1.19
CA LYS A 115 -17.50 -1.68 2.03
C LYS A 115 -16.57 -0.79 1.21
N ILE A 116 -15.82 -1.36 0.26
CA ILE A 116 -14.90 -0.57 -0.56
C ILE A 116 -15.64 0.41 -1.45
N LYS A 117 -16.84 0.09 -1.97
CA LYS A 117 -17.67 1.05 -2.72
C LYS A 117 -18.05 2.27 -1.88
N ASN A 118 -18.39 2.07 -0.60
CA ASN A 118 -18.67 3.18 0.33
C ASN A 118 -17.43 4.03 0.58
N VAL A 119 -16.25 3.40 0.77
CA VAL A 119 -14.98 4.12 0.92
C VAL A 119 -14.65 4.91 -0.35
N LEU A 120 -14.80 4.31 -1.53
CA LEU A 120 -14.54 4.97 -2.80
C LEU A 120 -15.48 6.14 -3.08
N ALA A 121 -16.73 6.09 -2.60
CA ALA A 121 -17.64 7.24 -2.68
C ALA A 121 -17.12 8.44 -1.87
N VAL A 122 -16.51 8.20 -0.70
CA VAL A 122 -15.85 9.25 0.10
C VAL A 122 -14.62 9.79 -0.62
N TYR A 123 -13.79 8.90 -1.19
CA TYR A 123 -12.61 9.29 -1.95
C TYR A 123 -12.97 10.12 -3.19
N GLU A 124 -14.01 9.73 -3.92
CA GLU A 124 -14.51 10.45 -5.09
C GLU A 124 -14.98 11.87 -4.72
N ALA A 125 -15.77 11.99 -3.65
CA ALA A 125 -16.22 13.30 -3.17
C ALA A 125 -15.04 14.17 -2.70
N HIS A 126 -14.02 13.58 -2.08
CA HIS A 126 -12.81 14.29 -1.65
C HIS A 126 -11.95 14.74 -2.85
N LEU A 127 -11.63 13.83 -3.76
CA LEU A 127 -10.79 14.08 -4.94
C LEU A 127 -11.48 14.97 -6.00
N SER A 128 -12.80 15.18 -5.89
CA SER A 128 -13.48 16.23 -6.65
C SER A 128 -13.11 17.65 -6.22
N LYS A 129 -12.51 17.80 -5.03
CA LYS A 129 -12.17 19.10 -4.41
C LYS A 129 -10.68 19.31 -4.22
N SER A 130 -9.89 18.24 -4.22
CA SER A 130 -8.45 18.30 -4.05
C SER A 130 -7.75 17.36 -5.01
N LYS A 131 -6.56 17.76 -5.48
CA LYS A 131 -5.82 16.99 -6.47
C LYS A 131 -5.31 15.63 -5.94
N TYR A 132 -4.91 15.58 -4.67
CA TYR A 132 -4.43 14.39 -3.99
C TYR A 132 -5.12 14.24 -2.62
N LEU A 133 -4.86 13.14 -1.93
CA LEU A 133 -5.56 12.83 -0.69
C LEU A 133 -5.25 13.85 0.41
N ALA A 134 -3.99 14.20 0.63
CA ALA A 134 -3.60 15.14 1.68
C ALA A 134 -3.75 16.63 1.32
N GLY A 135 -4.13 16.95 0.08
CA GLY A 135 -4.19 18.32 -0.44
C GLY A 135 -3.77 18.38 -1.91
N ASP A 136 -3.31 19.53 -2.37
CA ASP A 136 -2.93 19.72 -3.78
C ASP A 136 -1.47 19.33 -4.08
N PHE A 137 -0.91 18.43 -3.26
CA PHE A 137 0.45 17.91 -3.38
C PHE A 137 0.45 16.39 -3.20
N LEU A 138 1.35 15.72 -3.92
CA LEU A 138 1.58 14.30 -3.71
C LEU A 138 2.20 14.06 -2.33
N SER A 139 1.68 13.08 -1.61
CA SER A 139 2.16 12.72 -0.28
C SER A 139 2.42 11.23 -0.14
N LEU A 140 2.97 10.83 1.01
CA LEU A 140 3.06 9.41 1.35
C LEU A 140 1.66 8.76 1.44
N ALA A 141 0.62 9.52 1.78
CA ALA A 141 -0.74 9.00 1.84
C ALA A 141 -1.13 8.40 0.49
N ASP A 142 -0.89 9.09 -0.62
CA ASP A 142 -1.22 8.59 -1.97
C ASP A 142 -0.37 7.39 -2.38
N LEU A 143 0.92 7.39 -2.03
CA LEU A 143 1.85 6.33 -2.42
C LEU A 143 1.59 5.01 -1.68
N ASN A 144 1.04 5.06 -0.47
CA ASN A 144 0.71 3.85 0.30
C ASN A 144 -0.44 3.04 -0.32
N HIS A 145 -1.32 3.64 -1.13
CA HIS A 145 -2.36 2.90 -1.86
C HIS A 145 -1.80 2.06 -3.00
N VAL A 146 -0.64 2.42 -3.56
CA VAL A 146 -0.15 1.86 -4.83
C VAL A 146 -0.04 0.33 -4.79
N SER A 147 0.53 -0.26 -3.74
CA SER A 147 0.80 -1.70 -3.69
C SER A 147 -0.49 -2.53 -3.72
N VAL A 148 -1.45 -2.20 -2.84
CA VAL A 148 -2.73 -2.91 -2.74
C VAL A 148 -3.59 -2.68 -3.99
N THR A 149 -3.53 -1.49 -4.58
CA THR A 149 -4.27 -1.16 -5.80
C THR A 149 -3.69 -1.87 -7.03
N LEU A 150 -2.37 -2.03 -7.12
CA LEU A 150 -1.76 -2.85 -8.18
C LEU A 150 -2.21 -4.32 -8.09
N CYS A 151 -2.35 -4.88 -6.89
CA CYS A 151 -2.89 -6.22 -6.71
C CYS A 151 -4.36 -6.31 -7.19
N LEU A 152 -5.18 -5.30 -6.92
CA LEU A 152 -6.57 -5.27 -7.40
C LEU A 152 -6.65 -5.33 -8.93
N ALA A 153 -5.73 -4.68 -9.63
CA ALA A 153 -5.65 -4.71 -11.10
C ALA A 153 -5.36 -6.13 -11.67
N ALA A 154 -4.86 -7.05 -10.86
CA ALA A 154 -4.65 -8.45 -11.23
C ALA A 154 -5.87 -9.35 -10.93
N THR A 155 -7.00 -8.78 -10.51
CA THR A 155 -8.24 -9.51 -10.19
C THR A 155 -9.37 -9.16 -11.17
N PRO A 156 -10.47 -9.94 -11.20
CA PRO A 156 -11.68 -9.57 -11.96
C PRO A 156 -12.31 -8.23 -11.54
N TYR A 157 -11.90 -7.66 -10.39
CA TYR A 157 -12.42 -6.42 -9.83
C TYR A 157 -11.58 -5.18 -10.21
N ALA A 158 -10.67 -5.30 -11.20
CA ALA A 158 -9.83 -4.21 -11.69
C ALA A 158 -10.62 -2.97 -12.16
N SER A 159 -11.85 -3.17 -12.65
CA SER A 159 -12.73 -2.10 -13.13
C SER A 159 -13.48 -1.36 -12.02
N LEU A 160 -13.26 -1.69 -10.74
CA LEU A 160 -13.95 -1.08 -9.61
C LEU A 160 -13.87 0.46 -9.63
N PHE A 161 -12.75 1.03 -10.09
CA PHE A 161 -12.56 2.48 -10.10
C PHE A 161 -13.20 3.17 -11.30
N ASP A 162 -13.66 2.42 -12.31
CA ASP A 162 -14.29 2.99 -13.50
C ASP A 162 -15.58 3.75 -13.19
N ALA A 163 -16.23 3.42 -12.07
CA ALA A 163 -17.41 4.10 -11.56
C ALA A 163 -17.11 5.44 -10.85
N TYR A 164 -15.84 5.77 -10.60
CA TYR A 164 -15.40 6.91 -9.79
C TYR A 164 -14.38 7.75 -10.58
N PRO A 165 -14.83 8.70 -11.42
CA PRO A 165 -13.95 9.45 -12.32
C PRO A 165 -12.75 10.15 -11.67
N HIS A 166 -12.92 10.79 -10.51
CA HIS A 166 -11.82 11.49 -9.84
C HIS A 166 -10.85 10.51 -9.21
N VAL A 167 -11.34 9.42 -8.61
CA VAL A 167 -10.48 8.31 -8.13
C VAL A 167 -9.70 7.70 -9.30
N LYS A 168 -10.35 7.43 -10.43
CA LYS A 168 -9.69 6.86 -11.61
C LYS A 168 -8.63 7.79 -12.18
N ALA A 169 -8.90 9.09 -12.23
CA ALA A 169 -7.93 10.09 -12.68
C ALA A 169 -6.73 10.15 -11.72
N TRP A 170 -6.96 10.20 -10.41
CA TRP A 170 -5.92 10.12 -9.38
C TRP A 170 -5.06 8.85 -9.52
N TRP A 171 -5.71 7.69 -9.69
CA TRP A 171 -4.99 6.43 -9.87
C TRP A 171 -4.16 6.41 -11.15
N THR A 172 -4.68 6.96 -12.25
CA THR A 172 -3.96 7.08 -13.52
C THR A 172 -2.72 7.97 -13.38
N ASP A 173 -2.83 9.09 -12.66
CA ASP A 173 -1.69 9.96 -12.35
C ASP A 173 -0.61 9.22 -11.55
N LEU A 174 -1.00 8.44 -10.53
CA LEU A 174 -0.07 7.62 -9.75
C LEU A 174 0.61 6.54 -10.62
N LEU A 175 -0.15 5.85 -11.48
CA LEU A 175 0.38 4.82 -12.39
C LEU A 175 1.40 5.36 -13.40
N ALA A 176 1.26 6.62 -13.81
CA ALA A 176 2.19 7.26 -14.74
C ALA A 176 3.57 7.54 -14.12
N ARG A 177 3.71 7.43 -12.79
CA ARG A 177 4.95 7.75 -12.09
C ARG A 177 6.01 6.65 -12.30
N PRO A 178 7.27 7.00 -12.64
CA PRO A 178 8.33 6.00 -12.85
C PRO A 178 8.57 5.07 -11.66
N SER A 179 8.43 5.57 -10.43
CA SER A 179 8.56 4.75 -9.22
C SER A 179 7.46 3.69 -9.13
N VAL A 180 6.23 4.02 -9.51
CA VAL A 180 5.09 3.10 -9.50
C VAL A 180 5.23 2.08 -10.63
N GLN A 181 5.63 2.51 -11.83
CA GLN A 181 5.92 1.60 -12.94
C GLN A 181 7.01 0.58 -12.59
N LYS A 182 8.06 1.02 -11.88
CA LYS A 182 9.11 0.12 -11.38
C LYS A 182 8.54 -0.92 -10.42
N VAL A 183 7.70 -0.53 -9.46
CA VAL A 183 7.06 -1.47 -8.52
C VAL A 183 6.12 -2.42 -9.26
N ALA A 184 5.29 -1.92 -10.18
CA ALA A 184 4.40 -2.73 -11.00
C ALA A 184 5.17 -3.78 -11.82
N ALA A 185 6.36 -3.45 -12.31
CA ALA A 185 7.23 -4.42 -13.00
C ALA A 185 7.81 -5.50 -12.08
N LEU A 186 8.02 -5.20 -10.79
CA LEU A 186 8.50 -6.18 -9.80
C LEU A 186 7.39 -7.15 -9.35
N MET A 187 6.12 -6.77 -9.51
CA MET A 187 4.97 -7.56 -9.09
C MET A 187 4.40 -8.45 -10.21
N LYS A 188 5.00 -8.44 -11.40
CA LYS A 188 4.60 -9.34 -12.49
C LYS A 188 4.89 -10.79 -12.08
N PRO A 189 3.97 -11.74 -12.37
CA PRO A 189 4.16 -13.16 -12.05
C PRO A 189 5.40 -13.75 -12.73
#